data_AF-A0A7Y7HY95-F1
#
_entry.id   AF-A0A7Y7HY95-F1
#
_cell.length_a   1.000
_cell.length_b   1.000
_cell.length_c   1.000
_cell.angle_alpha   90.00
_cell.angle_beta   90.00
_cell.angle_gamma   90.00
#
_symmetry.space_group_name_H-M   'P 1'
#
loop_
_entity.id
_entity.type
_entity.pdbx_description
1 polymer ?
#
loop_
_entity_poly.entity_id
_entity_poly.type
_entity_poly.pdbx_seq_one_letter_code
_entity_poly.pdbx_strand_id
1 'polypeptide(L)'
;MLEFEKWLARVLLLNSALALGVCLGLLGPPLDGAGRYAVFGAALLGFVSGLLSLKRHRPGLWGGGLYYLLQLVSYFPAGGSWQFSVKAGVSVGLVLQFQHGVLVFNLVAGALLAATLAVLGWRRRVKLPN
;
A
#
# COMPACT_ATOMS: atom_id res chain seq x y z
N MET A 1 -19.47 10.23 3.97
CA MET A 1 -18.81 9.21 3.11
C MET A 1 -17.98 9.81 2.00
N LEU A 2 -18.56 10.71 1.20
CA LEU A 2 -17.90 11.31 0.03
C LEU A 2 -16.54 11.98 0.35
N GLU A 3 -16.49 12.74 1.46
CA GLU A 3 -15.25 13.36 1.95
C GLU A 3 -14.26 12.34 2.52
N PHE A 4 -14.75 11.25 3.14
CA PHE A 4 -13.90 10.16 3.65
C PHE A 4 -13.25 9.37 2.49
N GLU A 5 -14.00 9.06 1.44
CA GLU A 5 -13.45 8.39 0.26
C GLU A 5 -12.41 9.25 -0.47
N LYS A 6 -12.66 10.56 -0.60
CA LYS A 6 -11.68 11.51 -1.13
C LYS A 6 -10.43 11.57 -0.26
N TRP A 7 -10.60 11.62 1.06
CA TRP A 7 -9.49 11.60 2.00
C TRP A 7 -8.67 10.32 1.85
N LEU A 8 -9.32 9.16 1.77
CA LEU A 8 -8.66 7.86 1.60
C LEU A 8 -7.91 7.78 0.26
N ALA A 9 -8.49 8.30 -0.83
CA ALA A 9 -7.82 8.41 -2.12
C ALA A 9 -6.60 9.36 -2.08
N ARG A 10 -6.69 10.49 -1.37
CA ARG A 10 -5.57 11.41 -1.16
C ARG A 10 -4.45 10.79 -0.35
N VAL A 11 -4.78 10.04 0.71
CA VAL A 11 -3.80 9.28 1.50
C VAL A 11 -3.10 8.23 0.65
N LEU A 12 -3.84 7.49 -0.18
CA LEU A 12 -3.27 6.52 -1.12
C LEU A 12 -2.32 7.20 -2.12
N LEU A 13 -2.72 8.33 -2.70
CA LEU A 13 -1.90 9.12 -3.61
C LEU A 13 -0.63 9.64 -2.96
N LEU A 14 -0.74 10.23 -1.76
CA LEU A 14 0.41 10.75 -1.05
C LEU A 14 1.40 9.63 -0.72
N ASN A 15 0.91 8.51 -0.18
CA ASN A 15 1.77 7.38 0.20
C ASN A 15 2.47 6.75 -1.03
N SER A 16 1.75 6.58 -2.13
CA SER A 16 2.33 6.07 -3.38
C SER A 16 3.30 7.05 -4.04
N ALA A 17 3.00 8.35 -4.03
CA ALA A 17 3.90 9.38 -4.53
C ALA A 17 5.21 9.45 -3.73
N LEU A 18 5.14 9.33 -2.40
CA LEU A 18 6.33 9.22 -1.55
C LEU A 18 7.16 7.97 -1.88
N ALA A 19 6.50 6.82 -2.03
CA ALA A 19 7.19 5.57 -2.41
C ALA A 19 7.85 5.66 -3.80
N LEU A 20 7.19 6.31 -4.79
CA LEU A 20 7.79 6.62 -6.09
C LEU A 20 8.98 7.57 -5.95
N GLY A 21 8.86 8.62 -5.14
CA GLY A 21 9.95 9.56 -4.87
C GLY A 21 11.19 8.88 -4.28
N VAL A 22 11.01 7.91 -3.37
CA VAL A 22 12.10 7.07 -2.84
C VAL A 22 12.69 6.17 -3.94
N CYS A 23 11.86 5.55 -4.77
CA CYS A 23 12.35 4.70 -5.87
C CYS A 23 13.17 5.49 -6.92
N LEU A 24 12.81 6.74 -7.16
CA LEU A 24 13.48 7.65 -8.09
C LEU A 24 14.70 8.36 -7.47
N GLY A 25 14.99 8.15 -6.19
CA GLY A 25 16.10 8.80 -5.49
C GLY A 25 15.86 10.27 -5.13
N LEU A 26 14.61 10.75 -5.17
CA LEU A 26 14.24 12.13 -4.84
C LEU A 26 14.16 12.40 -3.32
N LEU A 27 13.95 11.34 -2.52
CA LEU A 27 13.73 11.42 -1.07
C LEU A 27 14.74 10.61 -0.25
N GLY A 28 15.91 10.32 -0.84
CA GLY A 28 16.98 9.52 -0.24
C GLY A 28 17.72 8.68 -1.27
N PRO A 29 18.71 7.87 -0.86
CA PRO A 29 19.42 6.98 -1.77
C PRO A 29 18.44 5.98 -2.40
N PRO A 30 18.52 5.73 -3.71
CA PRO A 30 17.58 4.87 -4.41
C PRO A 30 17.71 3.42 -3.91
N LEU A 31 16.58 2.75 -3.70
CA LEU A 31 16.52 1.34 -3.30
C LEU A 31 17.34 0.46 -4.26
N ASP A 32 18.41 -0.22 -3.88
CA ASP A 32 19.19 -1.04 -4.82
C ASP A 32 18.63 -2.47 -5.01
N GLY A 33 18.86 -3.03 -6.20
CA GLY A 33 18.52 -4.42 -6.55
C GLY A 33 17.08 -4.66 -7.04
N ALA A 34 16.71 -5.94 -7.17
CA ALA A 34 15.43 -6.39 -7.71
C ALA A 34 14.20 -5.86 -6.93
N GLY A 35 14.38 -5.52 -5.64
CA GLY A 35 13.35 -4.90 -4.80
C GLY A 35 12.89 -3.53 -5.30
N ARG A 36 13.75 -2.78 -6.02
CA ARG A 36 13.39 -1.47 -6.61
C ARG A 36 12.20 -1.59 -7.56
N TYR A 37 12.23 -2.55 -8.46
CA TYR A 37 11.19 -2.71 -9.49
C TYR A 37 9.85 -3.13 -8.89
N ALA A 38 9.89 -3.99 -7.87
CA ALA A 38 8.68 -4.39 -7.14
C ALA A 38 8.05 -3.21 -6.38
N VAL A 39 8.86 -2.43 -5.65
CA VAL A 39 8.37 -1.24 -4.93
C VAL A 39 7.90 -0.17 -5.91
N PHE A 40 8.61 0.06 -7.01
CA PHE A 40 8.20 1.01 -8.04
C PHE A 40 6.86 0.60 -8.69
N GLY A 41 6.71 -0.66 -9.08
CA GLY A 41 5.47 -1.19 -9.65
C GLY A 41 4.30 -1.11 -8.68
N ALA A 42 4.51 -1.46 -7.40
CA ALA A 42 3.51 -1.30 -6.36
C ALA A 42 3.14 0.17 -6.15
N ALA A 43 4.12 1.07 -6.11
CA ALA A 43 3.89 2.50 -5.94
C ALA A 43 3.15 3.11 -7.13
N LEU A 44 3.49 2.72 -8.37
CA LEU A 44 2.77 3.15 -9.57
C LEU A 44 1.33 2.65 -9.57
N LEU A 45 1.11 1.38 -9.21
CA LEU A 45 -0.22 0.82 -9.02
C LEU A 45 -1.02 1.62 -7.99
N GLY A 46 -0.43 1.90 -6.82
CA GLY A 46 -1.04 2.70 -5.77
C GLY A 46 -1.40 4.11 -6.25
N PHE A 47 -0.52 4.73 -7.04
CA PHE A 47 -0.73 6.08 -7.57
C PHE A 47 -1.89 6.13 -8.58
N VAL A 48 -1.88 5.24 -9.58
CA VAL A 48 -2.97 5.12 -10.56
C VAL A 48 -4.29 4.79 -9.86
N SER A 49 -4.25 3.90 -8.87
CA SER A 49 -5.43 3.52 -8.08
C SER A 49 -5.99 4.68 -7.26
N GLY A 50 -5.11 5.53 -6.72
CA GLY A 50 -5.46 6.77 -6.05
C GLY A 50 -6.15 7.77 -6.98
N LEU A 51 -5.63 7.95 -8.20
CA LEU A 51 -6.25 8.81 -9.23
C LEU A 51 -7.64 8.27 -9.63
N LEU A 52 -7.76 6.97 -9.85
CA LEU A 52 -9.04 6.33 -10.18
C LEU A 52 -10.04 6.40 -9.02
N SER A 53 -9.57 6.27 -7.77
CA SER A 53 -10.39 6.45 -6.57
C SER A 53 -10.90 7.88 -6.42
N LEU A 54 -10.10 8.90 -6.74
CA LEU A 54 -10.57 10.30 -6.79
C LEU A 54 -11.68 10.50 -7.82
N LYS A 55 -11.56 9.84 -8.98
CA LYS A 55 -12.60 9.80 -10.02
C LYS A 55 -13.76 8.85 -9.69
N ARG A 56 -13.75 8.22 -8.49
CA ARG A 56 -14.74 7.26 -7.99
C ARG A 56 -14.88 5.95 -8.76
N HIS A 57 -13.96 5.64 -9.66
CA HIS A 57 -13.97 4.39 -10.38
C HIS A 57 -13.69 3.21 -9.42
N ARG A 58 -14.54 2.17 -9.47
CA ARG A 58 -14.39 0.95 -8.66
C ARG A 58 -13.01 0.28 -8.77
N PRO A 59 -12.36 0.23 -9.95
CA PRO A 59 -10.98 -0.26 -10.07
C PRO A 59 -9.99 0.45 -9.13
N GLY A 60 -10.20 1.74 -8.83
CA GLY A 60 -9.33 2.48 -7.92
C GLY A 60 -9.35 1.95 -6.49
N LEU A 61 -10.51 1.49 -6.00
CA LEU A 61 -10.63 0.90 -4.67
C LEU A 61 -9.98 -0.49 -4.62
N TRP A 62 -10.14 -1.27 -5.68
CA TRP A 62 -9.49 -2.58 -5.80
C TRP A 62 -7.98 -2.47 -5.85
N GLY A 63 -7.46 -1.57 -6.68
CA GLY A 63 -6.03 -1.36 -6.79
C GLY A 63 -5.43 -0.74 -5.52
N GLY A 64 -6.18 0.13 -4.82
CA GLY A 64 -5.81 0.61 -3.49
C GLY A 64 -5.75 -0.51 -2.45
N GLY A 65 -6.72 -1.43 -2.48
CA GLY A 65 -6.71 -2.63 -1.64
C GLY A 65 -5.51 -3.52 -1.93
N LEU A 66 -5.19 -3.77 -3.21
CA LEU A 66 -4.02 -4.56 -3.61
C LEU A 66 -2.71 -3.89 -3.16
N TYR A 67 -2.61 -2.57 -3.31
CA TYR A 67 -1.46 -1.80 -2.83
C TYR A 67 -1.24 -1.94 -1.31
N TYR A 68 -2.28 -1.77 -0.51
CA TYR A 68 -2.15 -1.92 0.95
C TYR A 68 -1.90 -3.37 1.37
N LEU A 69 -2.44 -4.35 0.63
CA LEU A 69 -2.17 -5.77 0.88
C LEU A 69 -0.69 -6.11 0.69
N LEU A 70 -0.07 -5.59 -0.38
CA LEU A 70 1.37 -5.76 -0.62
C LEU A 70 2.23 -5.14 0.49
N GLN A 71 1.74 -4.07 1.13
CA GLN A 71 2.43 -3.37 2.21
C GLN A 71 2.12 -3.93 3.60
N LEU A 72 1.20 -4.87 3.72
CA LEU A 72 0.67 -5.34 5.00
C LEU A 72 1.70 -6.14 5.79
N VAL A 73 2.46 -6.99 5.10
CA VAL A 73 3.37 -7.97 5.71
C VAL A 73 4.72 -7.92 5.00
N SER A 74 5.78 -7.76 5.79
CA SER A 74 7.15 -8.01 5.37
C SER A 74 7.73 -9.19 6.14
N TYR A 75 8.50 -10.04 5.47
CA TYR A 75 9.13 -11.22 6.05
C TYR A 75 10.63 -11.26 5.74
N PHE A 76 11.43 -11.41 6.79
CA PHE A 76 12.90 -11.48 6.76
C PHE A 76 13.37 -12.78 7.42
N PRO A 77 13.69 -13.83 6.66
CA PRO A 77 14.17 -15.11 7.21
C PRO A 77 15.56 -14.99 7.84
N ALA A 78 15.81 -15.75 8.92
CA ALA A 78 17.09 -15.73 9.63
C ALA A 78 18.25 -16.37 8.82
N GLY A 79 17.94 -17.28 7.88
CA GLY A 79 18.91 -18.05 7.10
C GLY A 79 19.32 -17.48 5.74
N GLY A 80 19.04 -16.19 5.45
CA GLY A 80 19.45 -15.56 4.18
C GLY A 80 18.66 -15.97 2.93
N SER A 81 17.60 -16.77 3.07
CA SER A 81 16.68 -17.15 2.00
C SER A 81 15.81 -15.98 1.51
N TRP A 82 14.91 -16.21 0.54
CA TRP A 82 14.08 -15.18 -0.11
C TRP A 82 13.37 -14.26 0.90
N GLN A 83 13.58 -12.95 0.74
CA GLN A 83 13.03 -11.90 1.60
C GLN A 83 11.92 -11.16 0.86
N PHE A 84 10.83 -10.86 1.54
CA PHE A 84 9.72 -10.08 0.98
C PHE A 84 9.48 -8.84 1.81
N SER A 85 9.65 -7.66 1.23
CA SER A 85 9.34 -6.40 1.91
C SER A 85 9.00 -5.32 0.91
N VAL A 86 7.75 -4.86 0.91
CA VAL A 86 7.33 -3.68 0.16
C VAL A 86 7.20 -2.51 1.12
N LYS A 87 8.21 -1.64 1.14
CA LYS A 87 8.21 -0.46 2.02
C LYS A 87 7.18 0.57 1.54
N ALA A 88 6.49 1.18 2.51
CA ALA A 88 5.60 2.31 2.31
C ALA A 88 6.33 3.63 2.64
N GLY A 89 5.82 4.76 2.14
CA GLY A 89 6.34 6.08 2.52
C GLY A 89 6.06 6.43 3.99
N VAL A 90 4.96 5.92 4.55
CA VAL A 90 4.65 5.98 5.98
C VAL A 90 4.27 4.58 6.45
N SER A 91 4.97 4.05 7.46
CA SER A 91 4.70 2.72 8.02
C SER A 91 4.95 2.71 9.52
N VAL A 92 4.01 2.16 10.27
CA VAL A 92 4.20 1.79 11.68
C VAL A 92 4.19 0.27 11.71
N GLY A 93 5.37 -0.32 11.90
CA GLY A 93 5.57 -1.76 11.88
C GLY A 93 5.48 -2.37 13.28
N LEU A 94 4.63 -3.38 13.45
CA LEU A 94 4.72 -4.32 14.57
C LEU A 94 5.71 -5.41 14.18
N VAL A 95 6.83 -5.51 14.92
CA VAL A 95 7.90 -6.47 14.64
C VAL A 95 7.71 -7.70 15.53
N LEU A 96 7.48 -8.85 14.90
CA LEU A 96 7.40 -10.16 15.54
C LEU A 96 8.67 -10.93 15.24
N GLN A 97 9.48 -11.17 16.27
CA GLN A 97 10.74 -11.89 16.15
C GLN A 97 10.52 -13.37 16.50
N PHE A 98 10.78 -14.25 15.54
CA PHE A 98 10.76 -15.70 15.72
C PHE A 98 12.18 -16.26 15.55
N GLN A 99 12.43 -17.46 16.09
CA GLN A 99 13.75 -18.10 15.96
C GLN A 99 14.17 -18.37 14.51
N HIS A 100 13.20 -18.39 13.56
CA HIS A 100 13.44 -18.71 12.15
C HIS A 100 13.37 -17.48 11.23
N GLY A 101 13.01 -16.30 11.76
CA GLY A 101 12.88 -15.07 10.98
C GLY A 101 12.09 -13.97 11.69
N VAL A 102 12.06 -12.80 11.07
CA VAL A 102 11.36 -11.60 11.53
C VAL A 102 10.17 -11.33 10.61
N LEU A 103 8.98 -11.21 11.20
CA LEU A 103 7.78 -10.77 10.51
C LEU A 103 7.48 -9.33 10.93
N VAL A 104 7.24 -8.45 9.98
CA VAL A 104 6.84 -7.06 10.25
C VAL A 104 5.45 -6.84 9.68
N PHE A 105 4.51 -6.48 10.56
CA PHE A 105 3.15 -6.14 10.18
C PHE A 105 2.95 -4.64 10.16
N ASN A 106 2.55 -4.08 9.02
CA ASN A 106 2.31 -2.64 8.91
C ASN A 106 0.89 -2.31 9.36
N LEU A 107 0.78 -1.78 10.59
CA LEU A 107 -0.50 -1.43 11.20
C LEU A 107 -1.24 -0.34 10.42
N VAL A 108 -0.50 0.61 9.83
CA VAL A 108 -1.09 1.69 9.00
C VAL A 108 -1.67 1.11 7.71
N ALA A 109 -0.92 0.24 7.03
CA ALA A 109 -1.44 -0.44 5.84
C ALA A 109 -2.65 -1.31 6.18
N GLY A 110 -2.64 -2.01 7.31
CA GLY A 110 -3.79 -2.80 7.79
C GLY A 110 -5.03 -1.94 8.04
N ALA A 111 -4.89 -0.80 8.72
CA ALA A 111 -6.00 0.12 8.97
C ALA A 111 -6.57 0.71 7.68
N LEU A 112 -5.70 1.14 6.75
CA LEU A 112 -6.11 1.69 5.46
C LEU A 112 -6.73 0.63 4.54
N LEU A 113 -6.24 -0.61 4.57
CA LEU A 113 -6.83 -1.75 3.89
C LEU A 113 -8.24 -2.01 4.40
N ALA A 114 -8.41 -2.08 5.73
CA ALA A 114 -9.72 -2.27 6.34
C ALA A 114 -10.70 -1.16 5.96
N ALA A 115 -10.26 0.10 5.98
CA ALA A 115 -11.05 1.23 5.55
C ALA A 115 -11.44 1.14 4.06
N THR A 116 -10.51 0.74 3.19
CA THR A 116 -10.75 0.55 1.75
C THR A 116 -11.78 -0.55 1.50
N LEU A 117 -11.66 -1.69 2.20
CA LEU A 117 -12.59 -2.81 2.10
C LEU A 117 -13.98 -2.46 2.65
N ALA A 118 -14.06 -1.67 3.73
CA ALA A 118 -15.32 -1.18 4.27
C ALA A 118 -16.07 -0.31 3.25
N VAL A 119 -15.37 0.62 2.60
CA VAL A 119 -15.93 1.46 1.51
C VAL A 119 -16.39 0.58 0.34
N LEU A 120 -15.60 -0.41 -0.05
CA LEU A 120 -15.95 -1.32 -1.14
C LEU A 120 -17.18 -2.18 -0.80
N GLY A 121 -17.28 -2.66 0.44
CA GLY A 121 -18.44 -3.38 0.96
C GLY A 121 -19.70 -2.51 1.00
N TRP A 122 -19.59 -1.25 1.43
CA TRP A 122 -20.71 -0.32 1.43
C TRP A 122 -21.19 0.05 0.03
N ARG A 123 -20.28 0.36 -0.90
CA ARG A 123 -20.62 0.63 -2.31
C ARG A 123 -21.20 -0.57 -3.06
N ARG A 124 -21.00 -1.78 -2.56
CA ARG A 124 -21.67 -2.99 -3.09
C ARG A 124 -23.10 -3.13 -2.57
N ARG A 125 -23.34 -2.78 -1.30
CA ARG A 125 -24.67 -2.84 -0.67
C ARG A 125 -25.59 -1.74 -1.18
N VAL A 126 -25.06 -0.53 -1.28
CA VAL A 126 -25.76 0.60 -1.88
C VAL A 126 -25.44 0.51 -3.37
N LYS A 127 -26.39 0.06 -4.22
CA LYS A 127 -26.26 0.10 -5.69
C LYS A 127 -26.14 1.56 -6.17
N LEU A 128 -25.04 2.24 -5.86
CA LEU A 128 -24.74 3.56 -6.38
C LEU A 128 -24.24 3.37 -7.82
N PRO A 129 -24.92 4.00 -8.80
CA PRO A 129 -24.42 4.03 -10.17
C PRO A 129 -23.03 4.68 -10.19
N ASN A 130 -22.19 4.19 -11.11
CA ASN A 130 -20.80 4.64 -11.29
C ASN A 130 -20.73 6.13 -11.63
#